data_AF-A0A6P8V2Y5-F1
#
_entry.id   AF-A0A6P8V2Y5-F1
#
_cell.length_a   1.000
_cell.length_b   1.000
_cell.length_c   1.000
_cell.angle_alpha   90.00
_cell.angle_beta   90.00
_cell.angle_gamma   90.00
#
_symmetry.space_group_name_H-M   'P 1'
#
loop_
_entity.id
_entity.type
_entity.pdbx_description
1 polymer ?
#
loop_
_entity_poly.entity_id
_entity_poly.type
_entity_poly.pdbx_seq_one_letter_code
_entity_poly.pdbx_strand_id
1 'polypeptide(L)'
;MGSPAARACCTALVLVLLSSASEEGKAVEQREVTFDIDEFMQEMQLPHSANTWKVQELGLTARGGRPSFRPRSAGGPPRLEYPVEFPLGQPTFDNIQAICINGDHRPRYPDSYFPVSGYGKLKRMASSVNELEYLLNACCGSNHTWGTEVTLCCASMAWKFAINSYCEEDASIKDRQSECCKPMGSDRLNCFHNEAPNPNYKATQELPVPQIPSTETFDFNPTDCMN
;
A
#
# COMPACT_ATOMS: atom_id res chain seq x y z
N MET A 1 36.03 -54.85 -37.55
CA MET A 1 35.69 -56.24 -37.17
C MET A 1 35.19 -56.20 -35.74
N GLY A 2 33.96 -56.66 -35.51
CA GLY A 2 33.22 -56.40 -34.28
C GLY A 2 33.30 -57.51 -33.23
N SER A 3 32.71 -57.15 -32.08
CA SER A 3 32.15 -57.95 -30.97
C SER A 3 33.10 -58.53 -29.90
N PRO A 4 32.61 -58.84 -28.66
CA PRO A 4 31.25 -58.63 -28.11
C PRO A 4 31.14 -58.12 -26.64
N ALA A 5 29.93 -57.62 -26.34
CA ALA A 5 29.10 -57.81 -25.14
C ALA A 5 29.71 -57.83 -23.71
N ALA A 6 29.20 -56.92 -22.87
CA ALA A 6 28.77 -57.25 -21.51
C ALA A 6 27.63 -56.30 -21.09
N ARG A 7 26.46 -56.88 -20.83
CA ARG A 7 25.34 -56.25 -20.13
C ARG A 7 25.70 -56.18 -18.64
N ALA A 8 25.50 -55.03 -18.00
CA ALA A 8 25.33 -54.95 -16.56
C ALA A 8 24.27 -53.90 -16.24
N CYS A 9 23.17 -54.41 -15.69
CA CYS A 9 22.08 -53.72 -15.03
C CYS A 9 22.57 -52.95 -13.79
N CYS A 10 21.62 -52.21 -13.19
CA CYS A 10 21.61 -51.60 -11.85
C CYS A 10 21.99 -50.12 -11.86
N THR A 11 21.22 -49.18 -11.30
CA THR A 11 19.95 -49.19 -10.56
C THR A 11 19.54 -47.72 -10.53
N ALA A 12 18.35 -47.37 -11.03
CA ALA A 12 17.80 -46.04 -10.82
C ALA A 12 17.37 -45.93 -9.35
N LEU A 13 18.15 -45.22 -8.54
CA LEU A 13 17.74 -44.82 -7.20
C LEU A 13 16.71 -43.69 -7.32
N VAL A 14 15.44 -44.08 -7.44
CA VAL A 14 14.31 -43.17 -7.22
C VAL A 14 14.15 -43.04 -5.71
N LEU A 15 14.60 -41.92 -5.16
CA LEU A 15 14.29 -41.54 -3.78
C LEU A 15 12.81 -41.15 -3.72
N VAL A 16 11.98 -42.09 -3.27
CA VAL A 16 10.61 -41.82 -2.84
C VAL A 16 10.71 -41.15 -1.47
N LEU A 17 10.59 -39.82 -1.45
CA LEU A 17 10.31 -39.10 -0.22
C LEU A 17 8.80 -39.13 0.01
N LEU A 18 8.40 -39.86 1.04
CA LEU A 18 7.07 -39.90 1.61
C LEU A 18 6.64 -38.47 1.97
N SER A 19 5.70 -37.91 1.22
CA SER A 19 4.98 -36.71 1.65
C SER A 19 4.03 -37.12 2.77
N SER A 20 4.30 -36.64 3.98
CA SER A 20 3.39 -36.73 5.11
C SER A 20 2.15 -35.90 4.81
N ALA A 21 0.99 -36.57 4.80
CA ALA A 21 -0.31 -35.93 4.82
C ALA A 21 -0.49 -35.17 6.15
N SER A 22 -0.76 -33.87 6.06
CA SER A 22 -1.42 -33.12 7.12
C SER A 22 -2.74 -32.62 6.54
N GLU A 23 -3.82 -33.29 6.91
CA GLU A 23 -5.18 -32.84 6.65
C GLU A 23 -5.45 -31.58 7.48
N GLU A 24 -5.82 -30.48 6.81
CA GLU A 24 -7.01 -29.68 7.10
C GLU A 24 -7.14 -28.57 6.05
N GLY A 25 -7.35 -29.00 4.80
CA GLY A 25 -7.84 -28.11 3.76
C GLY A 25 -9.34 -27.92 3.96
N LYS A 26 -9.77 -26.78 4.49
CA LYS A 26 -11.15 -26.34 4.23
C LYS A 26 -11.26 -26.07 2.74
N ALA A 27 -11.91 -26.98 2.03
CA ALA A 27 -12.34 -26.75 0.66
C ALA A 27 -13.27 -25.52 0.67
N VAL A 28 -12.74 -24.38 0.24
CA VAL A 28 -13.59 -23.26 -0.19
C VAL A 28 -14.09 -23.68 -1.57
N GLU A 29 -15.25 -24.32 -1.61
CA GLU A 29 -15.99 -24.43 -2.86
C GLU A 29 -16.39 -23.01 -3.26
N GLN A 30 -15.75 -22.53 -4.32
CA GLN A 30 -16.20 -21.34 -5.01
C GLN A 30 -17.51 -21.71 -5.70
N ARG A 31 -18.64 -21.37 -5.07
CA ARG A 31 -19.96 -21.57 -5.66
C ARG A 31 -20.07 -20.71 -6.91
N GLU A 32 -19.94 -21.34 -8.07
CA GLU A 32 -20.23 -20.71 -9.35
C GLU A 32 -21.71 -20.34 -9.37
N VAL A 33 -22.01 -19.04 -9.39
CA VAL A 33 -23.35 -18.55 -9.65
C VAL A 33 -23.43 -18.27 -11.15
N THR A 34 -23.84 -19.29 -11.90
CA THR A 34 -24.21 -19.12 -13.30
C THR A 34 -25.52 -18.35 -13.34
N PHE A 35 -25.47 -17.08 -13.76
CA PHE A 35 -26.67 -16.35 -14.13
C PHE A 35 -27.01 -16.68 -15.58
N ASP A 36 -28.20 -17.22 -15.81
CA ASP A 36 -28.72 -17.47 -17.14
C ASP A 36 -29.14 -16.13 -17.76
N ILE A 37 -28.28 -15.60 -18.64
CA ILE A 37 -28.47 -14.29 -19.27
C ILE A 37 -29.68 -14.32 -20.21
N ASP A 38 -30.03 -15.49 -20.74
CA ASP A 38 -31.14 -15.65 -21.68
C ASP A 38 -32.51 -15.56 -20.96
N GLU A 39 -32.60 -16.02 -19.70
CA GLU A 39 -33.81 -15.91 -18.87
C GLU A 39 -34.14 -14.44 -18.53
N PHE A 40 -33.12 -13.62 -18.24
CA PHE A 40 -33.29 -12.19 -17.95
C PHE A 40 -33.69 -11.37 -19.19
N MET A 41 -33.15 -11.72 -20.36
CA MET A 41 -33.51 -11.06 -21.61
C MET A 41 -34.94 -11.43 -22.05
N GLN A 42 -35.42 -12.62 -21.68
CA GLN A 42 -36.77 -13.08 -22.01
C GLN A 42 -37.86 -12.43 -21.14
N GLU A 43 -37.55 -12.00 -19.92
CA GLU A 43 -38.47 -11.24 -19.05
C GLU A 43 -38.78 -9.82 -19.57
N MET A 44 -37.85 -9.20 -20.30
CA MET A 44 -38.05 -7.87 -20.91
C MET A 44 -38.88 -7.88 -22.20
N GLN A 45 -39.13 -9.06 -22.79
CA GLN A 45 -39.79 -9.16 -24.10
C GLN A 45 -41.28 -9.54 -24.05
N LEU A 46 -41.88 -9.77 -22.87
CA LEU A 46 -43.32 -10.06 -22.78
C LEU A 46 -44.17 -8.78 -22.77
N PRO A 47 -45.24 -8.68 -23.59
CA PRO A 47 -46.10 -7.52 -23.61
C PRO A 47 -47.01 -7.53 -22.37
N HIS A 48 -46.73 -6.66 -21.40
CA HIS A 48 -47.66 -6.47 -20.29
C HIS A 48 -48.97 -5.84 -20.81
N SER A 49 -50.04 -6.59 -20.58
CA SER A 49 -51.44 -6.24 -20.84
C SER A 49 -51.80 -4.83 -20.36
N ALA A 50 -52.49 -4.09 -21.21
CA ALA A 50 -53.04 -2.77 -20.90
C ALA A 50 -54.14 -2.85 -19.85
N ASN A 51 -53.79 -2.69 -18.58
CA ASN A 51 -54.73 -2.31 -17.54
C ASN A 51 -54.58 -0.82 -17.21
N THR A 52 -55.56 -0.07 -17.69
CA THR A 52 -55.75 1.36 -17.51
C THR A 52 -55.99 1.66 -16.03
N TRP A 53 -54.95 2.06 -15.30
CA TRP A 53 -55.12 2.66 -13.98
C TRP A 53 -55.57 4.10 -14.17
N LYS A 54 -56.86 4.34 -13.91
CA LYS A 54 -57.46 5.67 -13.95
C LYS A 54 -56.94 6.44 -12.74
N VAL A 55 -55.96 7.32 -12.98
CA VAL A 55 -55.44 8.24 -11.96
C VAL A 55 -56.56 9.21 -11.60
N GLN A 56 -57.03 9.17 -10.36
CA GLN A 56 -57.96 10.15 -9.82
C GLN A 56 -57.16 11.45 -9.59
N GLU A 57 -57.55 12.53 -10.26
CA GLU A 57 -56.95 13.87 -10.09
C GLU A 57 -57.13 14.34 -8.64
N LEU A 58 -56.18 14.00 -7.78
CA LEU A 58 -55.86 14.84 -6.64
C LEU A 58 -55.17 16.06 -7.23
N GLY A 59 -55.86 17.21 -7.17
CA GLY A 59 -55.38 18.51 -7.62
C GLY A 59 -54.10 18.95 -6.89
N LEU A 60 -52.98 18.33 -7.24
CA LEU A 60 -51.64 18.73 -6.85
C LEU A 60 -51.19 19.72 -7.91
N THR A 61 -51.30 21.00 -7.58
CA THR A 61 -50.73 22.10 -8.37
C THR A 61 -49.27 21.78 -8.68
N ALA A 62 -48.90 21.83 -9.96
CA ALA A 62 -47.52 21.68 -10.40
C ALA A 62 -46.66 22.82 -9.81
N ARG A 63 -46.02 22.58 -8.66
CA ARG A 63 -44.80 23.32 -8.32
C ARG A 63 -43.67 22.73 -9.14
N GLY A 64 -43.63 23.11 -10.41
CA GLY A 64 -42.47 22.95 -11.29
C GLY A 64 -41.33 23.81 -10.79
N GLY A 65 -40.70 23.43 -9.68
CA GLY A 65 -39.38 23.91 -9.30
C GLY A 65 -38.36 23.05 -10.02
N ARG A 66 -37.56 23.65 -10.91
CA ARG A 66 -36.30 23.01 -11.38
C ARG A 66 -35.54 22.51 -10.15
N PRO A 67 -34.96 21.29 -10.14
CA PRO A 67 -33.98 20.97 -9.12
C PRO A 67 -32.87 22.01 -9.25
N SER A 68 -32.85 22.96 -8.33
CA SER A 68 -31.75 23.89 -8.24
C SER A 68 -30.56 23.05 -7.81
N PHE A 69 -29.67 22.75 -8.73
CA PHE A 69 -28.27 22.56 -8.39
C PHE A 69 -27.78 23.89 -7.85
N ARG A 70 -28.09 24.16 -6.58
CA ARG A 70 -27.42 25.22 -5.84
C ARG A 70 -25.95 24.79 -5.81
N PRO A 71 -25.01 25.63 -6.28
CA PRO A 71 -23.62 25.47 -5.89
C PRO A 71 -23.66 25.36 -4.36
N ARG A 72 -23.10 24.28 -3.80
CA ARG A 72 -22.91 24.24 -2.35
C ARG A 72 -22.20 25.56 -2.01
N SER A 73 -22.85 26.37 -1.18
CA SER A 73 -22.35 27.67 -0.77
C SER A 73 -20.85 27.55 -0.47
N ALA A 74 -20.07 28.52 -0.93
CA ALA A 74 -18.64 28.68 -0.65
C ALA A 74 -18.36 29.00 0.84
N GLY A 75 -19.06 28.30 1.74
CA GLY A 75 -18.97 28.33 3.19
C GLY A 75 -19.06 26.90 3.70
N GLY A 76 -18.34 25.98 3.06
CA GLY A 76 -18.01 24.70 3.68
C GLY A 76 -17.22 24.97 4.97
N PRO A 77 -17.26 24.06 5.96
CA PRO A 77 -16.37 24.15 7.11
C PRO A 77 -14.93 24.39 6.64
N PRO A 78 -14.09 25.07 7.44
CA PRO A 78 -12.68 25.26 7.11
C PRO A 78 -12.12 23.95 6.57
N ARG A 79 -11.42 24.01 5.43
CA ARG A 79 -10.72 22.83 4.91
C ARG A 79 -9.74 22.42 5.99
N LEU A 80 -10.09 21.38 6.74
CA LEU A 80 -9.17 20.71 7.66
C LEU A 80 -8.02 20.22 6.79
N GLU A 81 -6.86 20.82 6.98
CA GLU A 81 -5.63 20.38 6.34
C GLU A 81 -5.09 19.18 7.12
N TYR A 82 -4.70 18.15 6.38
CA TYR A 82 -4.10 16.93 6.91
C TYR A 82 -2.65 16.88 6.42
N PRO A 83 -1.76 17.74 6.95
CA PRO A 83 -0.39 17.81 6.50
C PRO A 83 0.34 16.49 6.77
N VAL A 84 1.02 15.97 5.76
CA VAL A 84 1.86 14.77 5.86
C VAL A 84 3.29 15.17 5.56
N GLU A 85 4.21 14.88 6.48
CA GLU A 85 5.66 15.02 6.31
C GLU A 85 6.19 13.93 5.36
N PHE A 86 5.86 14.05 4.08
CA PHE A 86 6.30 13.14 3.02
C PHE A 86 6.97 13.93 1.89
N PRO A 87 8.07 13.43 1.30
CA PRO A 87 8.79 12.19 1.67
C PRO A 87 9.70 12.37 2.89
N LEU A 88 10.15 11.28 3.50
CA LEU A 88 11.23 11.36 4.48
C LEU A 88 12.59 11.53 3.79
N GLY A 89 13.51 12.22 4.47
CA GLY A 89 14.85 12.51 3.96
C GLY A 89 15.67 11.26 3.69
N GLN A 90 16.63 11.34 2.77
CA GLN A 90 17.58 10.25 2.56
C GLN A 90 18.49 10.07 3.79
N PRO A 91 18.68 8.85 4.31
CA PRO A 91 19.68 8.59 5.35
C PRO A 91 21.10 8.89 4.86
N THR A 92 21.86 9.60 5.69
CA THR A 92 23.24 10.01 5.48
C THR A 92 24.01 9.90 6.80
N PHE A 93 25.34 9.96 6.76
CA PHE A 93 26.14 9.99 7.98
C PHE A 93 25.78 11.17 8.90
N ASP A 94 25.38 12.30 8.33
CA ASP A 94 25.08 13.52 9.09
C ASP A 94 23.74 13.44 9.84
N ASN A 95 22.76 12.70 9.30
CA ASN A 95 21.41 12.63 9.88
C ASN A 95 21.09 11.29 10.55
N ILE A 96 21.91 10.24 10.41
CA ILE A 96 21.62 8.90 10.94
C ILE A 96 21.42 8.88 12.46
N GLN A 97 22.16 9.74 13.18
CA GLN A 97 21.99 9.86 14.62
C GLN A 97 20.63 10.49 14.98
N ALA A 98 20.19 11.50 14.23
CA ALA A 98 18.89 12.13 14.43
C ALA A 98 17.73 11.19 14.06
N ILE A 99 17.91 10.36 13.02
CA ILE A 99 16.96 9.30 12.66
C ILE A 99 16.65 8.42 13.86
N CYS A 100 17.67 7.93 14.55
CA CYS A 100 17.51 7.03 15.69
C CYS A 100 17.06 7.75 16.96
N ILE A 101 17.67 8.88 17.31
CA ILE A 101 17.36 9.59 18.57
C ILE A 101 15.95 10.17 18.56
N ASN A 102 15.53 10.77 17.45
CA ASN A 102 14.22 11.41 17.35
C ASN A 102 13.13 10.45 16.84
N GLY A 103 13.39 9.14 16.86
CA GLY A 103 12.52 8.11 16.26
C GLY A 103 11.07 8.18 16.72
N ASP A 104 10.86 8.41 18.01
CA ASP A 104 9.56 8.53 18.65
C ASP A 104 9.01 9.97 18.68
N HIS A 105 9.77 10.99 18.26
CA HIS A 105 9.33 12.40 18.29
C HIS A 105 9.01 12.96 16.89
N ARG A 106 8.63 12.09 15.96
CA ARG A 106 8.20 12.43 14.60
C ARG A 106 6.76 11.97 14.36
N PRO A 107 6.03 12.59 13.42
CA PRO A 107 4.61 12.33 13.27
C PRO A 107 4.34 10.88 12.86
N ARG A 108 3.19 10.37 13.30
CA ARG A 108 2.62 9.09 12.88
C ARG A 108 1.20 9.34 12.42
N TYR A 109 0.76 8.60 11.42
CA TYR A 109 -0.52 8.83 10.76
C TYR A 109 -1.40 7.59 10.89
N PRO A 110 -2.07 7.36 12.04
CA PRO A 110 -3.00 6.24 12.19
C PRO A 110 -4.20 6.40 11.26
N ASP A 111 -4.96 5.33 11.04
CA ASP A 111 -6.17 5.35 10.17
C ASP A 111 -7.19 6.41 10.59
N SER A 112 -7.23 6.75 11.88
CA SER A 112 -8.09 7.79 12.45
C SER A 112 -7.65 9.23 12.12
N TYR A 113 -6.42 9.43 11.62
CA TYR A 113 -5.90 10.75 11.26
C TYR A 113 -6.68 11.35 10.09
N PHE A 114 -7.11 10.52 9.14
CA PHE A 114 -7.85 10.98 7.96
C PHE A 114 -9.35 10.65 8.07
N PRO A 115 -10.22 11.42 7.40
CA PRO A 115 -11.62 11.02 7.22
C PRO A 115 -11.75 9.66 6.51
N VAL A 116 -12.87 8.98 6.77
CA VAL A 116 -13.14 7.63 6.23
C VAL A 116 -13.02 7.59 4.71
N SER A 117 -13.50 8.63 4.02
CA SER A 117 -13.45 8.73 2.56
C SER A 117 -12.75 10.02 2.09
N GLY A 118 -12.28 10.00 0.84
CA GLY A 118 -11.40 11.03 0.31
C GLY A 118 -9.96 10.86 0.79
N TYR A 119 -9.06 11.73 0.34
CA TYR A 119 -7.65 11.79 0.77
C TYR A 119 -6.80 10.55 0.45
N GLY A 120 -7.20 9.72 -0.52
CA GLY A 120 -6.46 8.49 -0.90
C GLY A 120 -4.97 8.74 -1.13
N LYS A 121 -4.60 9.80 -1.84
CA LYS A 121 -3.19 10.17 -2.05
C LYS A 121 -2.44 10.49 -0.76
N LEU A 122 -3.04 11.25 0.16
CA LEU A 122 -2.42 11.57 1.45
C LEU A 122 -2.32 10.33 2.34
N LYS A 123 -3.31 9.44 2.30
CA LYS A 123 -3.28 8.16 3.03
C LYS A 123 -2.10 7.29 2.59
N ARG A 124 -1.83 7.20 1.28
CA ARG A 124 -0.66 6.47 0.74
C ARG A 124 0.66 7.10 1.17
N MET A 125 0.77 8.43 1.08
CA MET A 125 1.94 9.16 1.57
C MET A 125 2.18 8.89 3.07
N ALA A 126 1.13 8.99 3.87
CA ALA A 126 1.16 8.72 5.31
C ALA A 126 1.53 7.26 5.63
N SER A 127 0.99 6.30 4.88
CA SER A 127 1.34 4.89 5.02
C SER A 127 2.82 4.66 4.72
N SER A 128 3.34 5.26 3.64
CA SER A 128 4.77 5.20 3.31
C SER A 128 5.66 5.82 4.39
N VAL A 129 5.23 6.93 5.02
CA VAL A 129 5.94 7.52 6.18
C VAL A 129 5.94 6.55 7.36
N ASN A 130 4.78 6.03 7.76
CA ASN A 130 4.66 5.10 8.88
C ASN A 130 5.50 3.83 8.66
N GLU A 131 5.47 3.28 7.45
CA GLU A 131 6.24 2.13 7.02
C GLU A 131 7.74 2.39 7.19
N LEU A 132 8.25 3.44 6.56
CA LEU A 132 9.67 3.77 6.64
C LEU A 132 10.10 4.04 8.08
N GLU A 133 9.28 4.70 8.88
CA GLU A 133 9.58 4.99 10.28
C GLU A 133 9.65 3.74 11.15
N TYR A 134 8.78 2.76 10.90
CA TYR A 134 8.87 1.44 11.53
C TYR A 134 10.20 0.75 11.16
N LEU A 135 10.57 0.76 9.88
CA LEU A 135 11.82 0.16 9.38
C LEU A 135 13.06 0.86 9.93
N LEU A 136 13.07 2.19 9.97
CA LEU A 136 14.17 2.97 10.54
C LEU A 136 14.35 2.66 12.02
N ASN A 137 13.25 2.50 12.78
CA ASN A 137 13.34 2.09 14.17
C ASN A 137 13.94 0.68 14.32
N ALA A 138 13.57 -0.27 13.45
CA ALA A 138 14.18 -1.60 13.44
C ALA A 138 15.69 -1.53 13.15
N CYS A 139 16.11 -0.72 12.18
CA CYS A 139 17.53 -0.47 11.87
C CYS A 139 18.30 0.16 13.04
N CYS A 140 17.64 1.00 13.83
CA CYS A 140 18.20 1.68 14.99
C CYS A 140 18.18 0.84 16.28
N GLY A 141 17.80 -0.45 16.20
CA GLY A 141 17.45 -1.36 17.29
C GLY A 141 18.07 -1.10 18.68
N SER A 142 17.27 -1.38 19.71
CA SER A 142 17.44 -1.05 21.14
C SER A 142 18.72 -1.53 21.84
N ASN A 143 19.59 -2.29 21.18
CA ASN A 143 20.79 -2.90 21.80
C ASN A 143 22.14 -2.42 21.24
N HIS A 144 22.18 -1.37 20.40
CA HIS A 144 23.44 -0.74 19.93
C HIS A 144 24.52 -1.71 19.41
N THR A 145 24.15 -2.90 18.93
CA THR A 145 25.13 -3.91 18.51
C THR A 145 25.71 -3.61 17.12
N TRP A 146 24.99 -2.83 16.32
CA TRP A 146 25.42 -2.43 14.98
C TRP A 146 26.16 -1.09 15.04
N GLY A 147 27.31 -1.02 14.38
CA GLY A 147 28.04 0.23 14.19
C GLY A 147 27.30 1.15 13.21
N THR A 148 27.66 2.44 13.22
CA THR A 148 27.01 3.48 12.40
C THR A 148 26.95 3.13 10.92
N GLU A 149 27.95 2.46 10.36
CA GLU A 149 27.97 2.05 8.96
C GLU A 149 26.86 1.03 8.62
N VAL A 150 26.68 0.02 9.47
CA VAL A 150 25.63 -1.01 9.29
C VAL A 150 24.24 -0.39 9.48
N THR A 151 24.08 0.48 10.48
CA THR A 151 22.83 1.21 10.70
C THR A 151 22.49 2.10 9.50
N LEU A 152 23.45 2.85 8.97
CA LEU A 152 23.25 3.69 7.79
C LEU A 152 22.90 2.86 6.56
N CYS A 153 23.57 1.72 6.36
CA CYS A 153 23.26 0.80 5.27
C CYS A 153 21.83 0.25 5.37
N CYS A 154 21.42 -0.25 6.55
CA CYS A 154 20.06 -0.69 6.83
C CYS A 154 19.04 0.42 6.53
N ALA A 155 19.24 1.60 7.11
CA ALA A 155 18.36 2.75 6.93
C ALA A 155 18.27 3.17 5.45
N SER A 156 19.39 3.16 4.74
CA SER A 156 19.44 3.50 3.31
C SER A 156 18.66 2.50 2.46
N MET A 157 18.72 1.20 2.79
CA MET A 157 17.93 0.18 2.09
C MET A 157 16.45 0.28 2.44
N ALA A 158 16.10 0.47 3.70
CA ALA A 158 14.72 0.72 4.15
C ALA A 158 14.11 1.93 3.43
N TRP A 159 14.87 3.04 3.32
CA TRP A 159 14.43 4.24 2.62
C TRP A 159 14.19 3.98 1.13
N LYS A 160 15.12 3.31 0.44
CA LYS A 160 14.94 2.92 -0.98
C LYS A 160 13.73 2.00 -1.16
N PHE A 161 13.55 1.04 -0.27
CA PHE A 161 12.42 0.11 -0.27
C PHE A 161 11.10 0.87 -0.15
N ALA A 162 10.95 1.73 0.86
CA ALA A 162 9.74 2.51 1.09
C ALA A 162 9.38 3.45 -0.07
N ILE A 163 10.38 4.10 -0.69
CA ILE A 163 10.18 4.96 -1.87
C ILE A 163 9.71 4.14 -3.09
N ASN A 164 10.31 2.98 -3.33
CA ASN A 164 9.91 2.13 -4.45
C ASN A 164 8.53 1.53 -4.24
N SER A 165 8.24 1.02 -3.04
CA SER A 165 6.92 0.51 -2.64
C SER A 165 5.84 1.57 -2.82
N TYR A 166 6.08 2.80 -2.35
CA TYR A 166 5.16 3.93 -2.58
C TYR A 166 4.90 4.18 -4.08
N CYS A 167 5.94 4.20 -4.91
CA CYS A 167 5.76 4.42 -6.35
C CYS A 167 5.04 3.28 -7.05
N GLU A 168 5.22 2.04 -6.61
CA GLU A 168 4.46 0.88 -7.11
C GLU A 168 2.97 1.01 -6.75
N GLU A 169 2.67 1.34 -5.49
CA GLU A 169 1.30 1.56 -5.04
C GLU A 169 0.64 2.74 -5.77
N ASP A 170 1.33 3.88 -5.86
CA ASP A 170 0.81 5.09 -6.51
C ASP A 170 0.61 4.88 -8.02
N ALA A 171 1.39 3.98 -8.64
CA ALA A 171 1.19 3.58 -10.04
C ALA A 171 0.03 2.60 -10.23
N SER A 172 -0.32 1.80 -9.23
CA SER A 172 -1.40 0.82 -9.29
C SER A 172 -2.81 1.45 -9.26
N ILE A 173 -2.91 2.71 -8.85
CA ILE A 173 -4.18 3.42 -8.68
C ILE A 173 -4.38 4.43 -9.80
N LYS A 174 -5.62 4.60 -10.26
CA LYS A 174 -6.03 5.58 -11.26
C LYS A 174 -6.11 7.01 -10.69
N ASP A 175 -5.02 7.47 -10.10
CA ASP A 175 -4.84 8.83 -9.58
C ASP A 175 -3.66 9.52 -10.31
N ARG A 176 -3.51 10.83 -10.15
CA ARG A 176 -2.32 11.54 -10.66
C ARG A 176 -1.10 11.10 -9.84
N GLN A 177 -0.28 10.27 -10.47
CA GLN A 177 0.99 9.82 -9.92
C GLN A 177 1.87 10.98 -9.45
N SER A 178 2.65 10.73 -8.39
CA SER A 178 3.69 11.63 -7.92
C SER A 178 4.71 11.91 -9.04
N GLU A 179 5.18 13.16 -9.12
CA GLU A 179 6.13 13.56 -10.16
C GLU A 179 7.49 12.88 -9.97
N CYS A 180 7.90 12.67 -8.71
CA CYS A 180 9.11 11.93 -8.39
C CYS A 180 9.06 10.43 -8.73
N CYS A 181 7.88 9.84 -8.94
CA CYS A 181 7.80 8.43 -9.37
C CYS A 181 8.02 8.22 -10.87
N LYS A 182 7.94 9.29 -11.68
CA LYS A 182 8.14 9.25 -13.14
C LYS A 182 9.57 8.82 -13.52
N PRO A 183 10.65 9.42 -12.96
CA PRO A 183 12.00 8.90 -13.19
C PRO A 183 12.23 7.54 -12.52
N MET A 184 13.30 6.87 -12.91
CA MET A 184 13.73 5.56 -12.38
C MET A 184 15.09 5.66 -11.70
N GLY A 185 15.44 4.63 -10.92
CA GLY A 185 16.77 4.50 -10.32
C GLY A 185 17.16 5.68 -9.44
N SER A 186 18.39 6.18 -9.60
CA SER A 186 18.93 7.29 -8.81
C SER A 186 18.14 8.59 -8.96
N ASP A 187 17.59 8.88 -10.14
CA ASP A 187 16.89 10.14 -10.39
C ASP A 187 15.58 10.22 -9.60
N ARG A 188 14.89 9.08 -9.45
CA ARG A 188 13.75 8.93 -8.54
C ARG A 188 14.14 9.25 -7.10
N LEU A 189 15.19 8.59 -6.62
CA LEU A 189 15.66 8.76 -5.25
C LEU A 189 16.08 10.21 -4.99
N ASN A 190 16.82 10.83 -5.92
CA ASN A 190 17.24 12.23 -5.82
C ASN A 190 16.06 13.19 -5.79
N CYS A 191 15.00 12.94 -6.57
CA CYS A 191 13.79 13.74 -6.55
C CYS A 191 13.15 13.72 -5.14
N PHE A 192 12.94 12.54 -4.56
CA PHE A 192 12.39 12.42 -3.21
C PHE A 192 13.31 13.01 -2.13
N HIS A 193 14.62 12.84 -2.25
CA HIS A 193 15.58 13.47 -1.36
C HIS A 193 15.43 15.00 -1.35
N ASN A 194 15.30 15.62 -2.53
CA ASN A 194 15.19 17.07 -2.67
C ASN A 194 13.83 17.62 -2.22
N GLU A 195 12.76 16.82 -2.29
CA GLU A 195 11.41 17.22 -1.86
C GLU A 195 11.13 16.98 -0.38
N ALA A 196 12.05 16.34 0.37
CA ALA A 196 11.84 16.02 1.78
C ALA A 196 11.70 17.29 2.64
N PRO A 197 10.56 17.51 3.34
CA PRO A 197 10.36 18.70 4.17
C PRO A 197 11.22 18.72 5.45
N ASN A 198 11.63 17.55 5.95
CA ASN A 198 12.44 17.38 7.15
C ASN A 198 13.65 16.46 6.89
N PRO A 199 14.64 16.90 6.07
CA PRO A 199 15.76 16.04 5.64
C PRO A 199 16.72 15.68 6.78
N ASN A 200 16.69 16.44 7.87
CA ASN A 200 17.56 16.27 9.04
C ASN A 200 16.87 15.56 10.21
N TYR A 201 15.66 15.01 10.00
CA TYR A 201 14.93 14.23 11.00
C TYR A 201 14.80 14.94 12.36
N LYS A 202 14.49 16.24 12.34
CA LYS A 202 14.23 17.02 13.55
C LYS A 202 12.99 16.46 14.26
N ALA A 203 13.00 16.47 15.59
CA ALA A 203 11.81 16.21 16.38
C ALA A 203 10.75 17.29 16.10
N THR A 204 9.60 16.89 15.56
CA THR A 204 8.46 17.79 15.30
C THR A 204 7.31 17.58 16.27
N GLN A 205 7.36 16.51 17.07
CA GLN A 205 6.39 16.21 18.13
C GLN A 205 7.01 16.50 19.50
N GLU A 206 6.24 17.14 20.38
CA GLU A 206 6.70 17.44 21.75
C GLU A 206 6.71 16.21 22.66
N LEU A 207 5.85 15.23 22.35
CA LEU A 207 5.69 13.99 23.11
C LEU A 207 6.05 12.78 22.25
N PRO A 208 6.56 11.70 22.86
CA PRO A 208 6.75 10.43 22.19
C PRO A 208 5.46 9.91 21.57
N VAL A 209 5.53 9.49 20.31
CA VAL A 209 4.41 8.96 19.53
C VAL A 209 4.57 7.44 19.39
N PRO A 210 3.51 6.65 19.68
CA PRO A 210 3.56 5.20 19.49
C PRO A 210 3.84 4.81 18.04
N GLN A 211 4.59 3.72 17.85
CA GLN A 211 4.84 3.18 16.52
C GLN A 211 3.59 2.53 15.94
N ILE A 212 3.44 2.66 14.63
CA ILE A 212 2.44 1.96 13.84
C ILE A 212 3.17 0.77 13.19
N PRO A 213 2.69 -0.48 13.38
CA PRO A 213 3.30 -1.64 12.75
C PRO A 213 3.32 -1.51 11.23
N SER A 214 4.41 -1.96 10.62
CA SER A 214 4.51 -2.14 9.18
C SER A 214 3.53 -3.21 8.68
N THR A 215 3.07 -3.03 7.44
CA THR A 215 2.27 -4.05 6.72
C THR A 215 3.10 -4.87 5.74
N GLU A 216 4.36 -4.48 5.50
CA GLU A 216 5.27 -5.08 4.52
C GLU A 216 6.38 -5.88 5.21
N THR A 217 6.81 -6.98 4.61
CA THR A 217 7.94 -7.75 5.13
C THR A 217 9.24 -7.16 4.59
N PHE A 218 10.02 -6.53 5.47
CA PHE A 218 11.38 -6.07 5.17
C PHE A 218 12.40 -6.96 5.86
N ASP A 219 13.03 -7.84 5.09
CA ASP A 219 14.09 -8.71 5.56
C ASP A 219 15.45 -8.05 5.34
N PHE A 220 16.06 -7.55 6.41
CA PHE A 220 17.43 -7.02 6.38
C PHE A 220 18.43 -8.01 6.93
N ASN A 221 19.53 -8.22 6.19
CA ASN A 221 20.69 -8.96 6.68
C ASN A 221 21.92 -8.03 6.77
N PRO A 222 22.57 -7.90 7.95
CA PRO A 222 23.79 -7.10 8.09
C PRO A 222 24.92 -7.44 7.11
N THR A 223 24.97 -8.66 6.59
CA THR A 223 25.98 -9.06 5.59
C THR A 223 25.82 -8.37 4.25
N ASP A 224 24.63 -7.86 3.94
CA ASP A 224 24.34 -7.15 2.68
C ASP A 224 25.09 -5.82 2.59
N CYS A 225 25.56 -5.31 3.74
CA CYS A 225 26.32 -4.07 3.85
C CYS A 225 27.82 -4.25 3.61
N MET A 226 28.31 -5.48 3.49
CA MET A 226 29.75 -5.80 3.41
C MET A 226 30.23 -6.07 1.98
N ASN A 227 29.36 -5.97 0.97
CA ASN A 227 29.65 -6.25 -0.44
C ASN A 227 29.65 -5.01 -1.31
#